data_AF-A0A453BYB8-F1
#
_entry.id   AF-A0A453BYB8-F1
#
_cell.length_a   1.000
_cell.length_b   1.000
_cell.length_c   1.000
_cell.angle_alpha   90.00
_cell.angle_beta   90.00
_cell.angle_gamma   90.00
#
_symmetry.space_group_name_H-M   'P 1'
#
loop_
_entity.id
_entity.type
_entity.pdbx_description
1 polymer ?
#
loop_
_entity_poly.entity_id
_entity_poly.type
_entity_poly.pdbx_seq_one_letter_code
_entity_poly.pdbx_strand_id
1 'polypeptide(L)'
;GGQDECGATPPDQEALKLVPCVAAGKDPDSKPSDRCCAAVKEIGERSPACLCAVLLSKIVRRVGVKPEVAITIPKRCDLADRPIGYKCGDYTMPSLQLKD
;
A
#
# COMPACT_ATOMS: atom_id res chain seq x y z
N GLY A 1 12.85 7.07 -22.01
CA GLY A 1 11.68 6.32 -21.49
C GLY A 1 11.77 6.34 -19.99
N GLY A 2 10.83 7.00 -19.31
CA GLY A 2 10.78 6.99 -17.85
C GLY A 2 10.26 5.64 -17.42
N GLN A 3 11.03 4.91 -16.61
CA GLN A 3 10.45 3.82 -15.84
C GLN A 3 9.63 4.51 -14.75
N ASP A 4 8.32 4.29 -14.77
CA ASP A 4 7.44 4.76 -13.71
C ASP A 4 7.84 4.11 -12.38
N GLU A 5 7.22 4.53 -11.28
CA GLU A 5 7.54 4.06 -9.91
C GLU A 5 7.46 2.52 -9.76
N CYS A 6 6.71 1.87 -10.67
CA CYS A 6 6.48 0.42 -10.76
C CYS A 6 7.24 -0.27 -11.91
N GLY A 7 8.20 0.39 -12.55
CA GLY A 7 8.99 -0.15 -13.67
C GLY A 7 8.23 -0.06 -14.99
N ALA A 8 8.10 -1.19 -15.70
CA ALA A 8 7.37 -1.25 -16.98
C ALA A 8 5.85 -1.39 -16.81
N THR A 9 5.37 -1.69 -15.60
CA THR A 9 3.94 -1.88 -15.33
C THR A 9 3.35 -0.58 -14.75
N PRO A 10 2.22 -0.07 -15.27
CA PRO A 10 1.54 1.08 -14.68
C PRO A 10 1.07 0.81 -13.24
N PRO A 11 1.10 1.81 -12.34
CA PRO A 11 0.63 1.66 -10.96
C PRO A 11 -0.83 1.18 -10.86
N ASP A 12 -1.72 1.65 -11.74
CA ASP A 12 -3.12 1.19 -11.76
C ASP A 12 -3.24 -0.31 -12.09
N GLN A 13 -2.33 -0.88 -12.88
CA GLN A 13 -2.32 -2.31 -13.20
C GLN A 13 -1.71 -3.12 -12.06
N GLU A 14 -0.62 -2.65 -11.45
CA GLU A 14 -0.07 -3.28 -10.23
C GLU A 14 -1.06 -3.24 -9.06
N ALA A 15 -1.92 -2.21 -8.99
CA ALA A 15 -2.93 -2.07 -7.95
C ALA A 15 -3.98 -3.18 -7.95
N LEU A 16 -4.15 -3.90 -9.07
CA LEU A 16 -5.03 -5.07 -9.14
C LEU A 16 -4.55 -6.20 -8.20
N LYS A 17 -3.25 -6.27 -7.90
CA LYS A 17 -2.70 -7.22 -6.92
C LYS A 17 -3.19 -6.92 -5.49
N LEU A 18 -3.61 -5.68 -5.23
CA LEU A 18 -4.17 -5.25 -3.94
C LEU A 18 -5.69 -5.40 -3.85
N VAL A 19 -6.37 -6.07 -4.80
CA VAL A 19 -7.80 -6.41 -4.66
C VAL A 19 -8.13 -7.09 -3.31
N PRO A 20 -7.33 -8.02 -2.78
CA PRO A 20 -7.56 -8.61 -1.46
C PRO A 20 -7.47 -7.61 -0.29
N CYS A 21 -6.94 -6.41 -0.53
CA CYS A 21 -6.80 -5.34 0.45
C CYS A 21 -7.99 -4.37 0.50
N VAL A 22 -8.94 -4.45 -0.44
CA VAL A 22 -9.98 -3.41 -0.59
C VAL A 22 -10.77 -3.19 0.70
N ALA A 23 -11.15 -4.24 1.42
CA ALA A 23 -11.85 -4.10 2.71
C ALA A 23 -10.98 -3.36 3.74
N ALA A 24 -9.73 -3.79 3.92
CA ALA A 24 -8.77 -3.14 4.80
C ALA A 24 -8.44 -1.70 4.37
N GLY A 25 -8.47 -1.39 3.07
CA GLY A 25 -8.24 -0.04 2.56
C GLY A 25 -9.43 0.91 2.74
N LYS A 26 -10.63 0.37 2.95
CA LYS A 26 -11.85 1.17 3.21
C LYS A 26 -12.06 1.45 4.69
N ASP A 27 -11.71 0.47 5.51
CA ASP A 27 -12.00 0.42 6.93
C ASP A 27 -10.70 0.26 7.74
N PRO A 28 -10.33 1.22 8.60
CA PRO A 28 -9.14 1.11 9.44
C PRO A 28 -9.20 -0.06 10.43
N ASP A 29 -10.40 -0.49 10.83
CA ASP A 29 -10.60 -1.58 11.79
C ASP A 29 -10.67 -2.96 11.12
N SER A 30 -10.87 -2.99 9.79
CA SER A 30 -10.83 -4.24 9.03
C SER A 30 -9.42 -4.83 9.02
N LYS A 31 -9.30 -6.07 9.50
CA LYS A 31 -8.04 -6.83 9.45
C LYS A 31 -7.67 -7.14 7.99
N PRO A 32 -6.44 -6.85 7.54
CA PRO A 32 -5.95 -7.32 6.24
C PRO A 32 -5.95 -8.85 6.17
N SER A 33 -6.26 -9.39 4.99
CA SER A 33 -6.09 -10.81 4.71
C SER A 33 -4.60 -11.16 4.50
N ASP A 34 -4.22 -12.42 4.70
CA ASP A 34 -2.83 -12.86 4.44
C ASP A 34 -2.41 -12.58 2.98
N ARG A 35 -3.34 -12.76 2.03
CA ARG A 35 -3.12 -12.42 0.61
C ARG A 35 -2.87 -10.93 0.41
N CYS A 36 -3.60 -10.07 1.14
CA CYS A 36 -3.32 -8.64 1.12
C CYS A 36 -1.91 -8.34 1.62
N CYS A 37 -1.53 -8.90 2.77
CA CYS A 37 -0.22 -8.66 3.35
C CYS A 37 0.93 -9.18 2.48
N ALA A 38 0.76 -10.34 1.85
CA ALA A 38 1.73 -10.87 0.89
C ALA A 38 1.92 -9.93 -0.31
N ALA A 39 0.84 -9.42 -0.89
CA ALA A 39 0.92 -8.51 -2.03
C ALA A 39 1.55 -7.16 -1.66
N VAL A 40 1.19 -6.60 -0.50
CA VAL A 40 1.79 -5.35 0.00
C VAL A 40 3.27 -5.54 0.29
N LYS A 41 3.66 -6.67 0.88
CA LYS A 41 5.06 -7.03 1.11
C LYS A 41 5.84 -7.14 -0.19
N GLU A 42 5.36 -7.91 -1.15
CA GLU A 42 6.01 -8.10 -2.46
C GLU A 42 6.27 -6.75 -3.16
N ILE A 43 5.25 -5.88 -3.25
CA ILE A 43 5.38 -4.59 -3.93
C ILE A 43 6.31 -3.67 -3.12
N GLY A 44 6.17 -3.64 -1.79
CA GLY A 44 6.97 -2.80 -0.91
C GLY A 44 8.46 -3.14 -0.90
N GLU A 45 8.80 -4.44 -0.83
CA GLU A 45 10.17 -4.94 -0.91
C GLU A 45 10.79 -4.64 -2.28
N ARG A 46 10.00 -4.74 -3.35
CA ARG A 46 10.45 -4.41 -4.70
C ARG A 46 10.70 -2.92 -4.89
N SER A 47 9.74 -2.08 -4.49
CA SER A 47 9.80 -0.63 -4.67
C SER A 47 8.83 0.07 -3.70
N PRO A 48 9.36 0.78 -2.69
CA PRO A 48 8.56 1.67 -1.83
C PRO A 48 7.72 2.67 -2.64
N ALA A 49 8.32 3.19 -3.71
CA ALA A 49 7.69 4.13 -4.63
C ALA A 49 6.51 3.48 -5.36
N CYS A 50 6.67 2.25 -5.84
CA CYS A 50 5.58 1.53 -6.50
C CYS A 50 4.43 1.26 -5.53
N LEU A 51 4.73 0.78 -4.32
CA LEU A 51 3.72 0.54 -3.30
C LEU A 51 2.93 1.82 -3.03
N CYS A 52 3.64 2.94 -2.94
CA CYS A 52 3.04 4.24 -2.79
C CYS A 52 2.10 4.63 -3.94
N ALA A 53 2.61 4.57 -5.18
CA ALA A 53 1.86 4.88 -6.39
C ALA A 53 0.60 4.02 -6.52
N VAL A 54 0.71 2.74 -6.18
CA VAL A 54 -0.39 1.78 -6.15
C VAL A 54 -1.45 2.18 -5.12
N LEU A 55 -1.07 2.46 -3.87
CA LEU A 55 -2.01 2.85 -2.81
C LEU A 55 -2.73 4.17 -3.10
N LEU A 56 -2.10 5.06 -3.88
CA LEU A 56 -2.64 6.36 -4.27
C LEU A 56 -3.29 6.39 -5.65
N SER A 57 -3.27 5.26 -6.36
CA SER A 57 -3.72 5.11 -7.75
C SER A 57 -5.20 5.43 -7.95
N LYS A 58 -5.57 5.75 -9.19
CA LYS A 58 -6.94 6.17 -9.52
C LYS A 58 -7.92 5.02 -9.35
N ILE A 59 -7.52 3.79 -9.67
CA ILE A 59 -8.38 2.62 -9.50
C ILE A 59 -8.71 2.36 -8.02
N VAL A 60 -7.72 2.49 -7.12
CA VAL A 60 -7.89 2.31 -5.68
C VAL A 60 -8.88 3.32 -5.11
N ARG A 61 -8.76 4.60 -5.50
CA ARG A 61 -9.72 5.64 -5.11
C ARG A 61 -11.13 5.37 -5.66
N ARG A 62 -11.25 4.93 -6.92
CA ARG A 62 -12.55 4.64 -7.55
C ARG A 62 -13.30 3.50 -6.86
N VAL A 63 -12.61 2.50 -6.32
CA VAL A 63 -13.26 1.42 -5.58
C VAL A 63 -13.62 1.80 -4.14
N GLY A 64 -13.34 3.04 -3.72
CA GLY A 64 -13.70 3.61 -2.42
C GLY A 64 -12.67 3.38 -1.32
N VAL A 65 -11.46 2.91 -1.66
CA VAL A 65 -10.35 2.83 -0.70
C VAL A 65 -9.89 4.24 -0.35
N LYS A 66 -9.66 4.47 0.94
CA LYS A 66 -9.23 5.75 1.49
C LYS A 66 -7.69 5.74 1.58
N PRO A 67 -6.99 6.68 0.93
CA PRO A 67 -5.52 6.75 0.99
C PRO A 67 -4.97 6.74 2.42
N GLU A 68 -5.57 7.53 3.32
CA GLU A 68 -5.20 7.64 4.73
C GLU A 68 -5.35 6.31 5.49
N VAL A 69 -6.25 5.43 5.06
CA VAL A 69 -6.42 4.08 5.61
C VAL A 69 -5.46 3.11 4.94
N ALA A 70 -5.30 3.20 3.61
CA ALA A 70 -4.48 2.31 2.81
C ALA A 70 -3.00 2.34 3.20
N ILE A 71 -2.44 3.53 3.48
CA ILE A 71 -1.05 3.69 3.94
C ILE A 71 -0.76 3.02 5.31
N THR A 72 -1.81 2.67 6.07
CA THR A 72 -1.68 1.95 7.34
C THR A 72 -1.68 0.43 7.16
N ILE A 73 -2.00 -0.09 5.97
CA ILE A 73 -2.03 -1.54 5.71
C ILE A 73 -0.68 -2.21 6.00
N PRO A 74 0.49 -1.67 5.57
CA PRO A 74 1.78 -2.26 5.94
C PRO A 74 1.97 -2.38 7.46
N LYS A 75 1.41 -1.44 8.24
CA LYS A 75 1.40 -1.51 9.72
C LYS A 75 0.53 -2.66 10.21
N ARG A 76 -0.70 -2.74 9.72
CA ARG A 76 -1.70 -3.74 10.14
C ARG A 76 -1.33 -5.17 9.70
N CYS A 77 -0.44 -5.29 8.71
CA CYS A 77 0.19 -6.53 8.28
C CYS A 77 1.45 -6.90 9.05
N ASP A 78 1.90 -6.08 10.00
CA ASP A 78 3.12 -6.30 10.80
C ASP A 78 4.39 -6.54 9.94
N LEU A 79 4.53 -5.78 8.84
CA LEU A 79 5.68 -5.94 7.95
C LEU A 79 6.93 -5.26 8.54
N ALA A 80 7.92 -6.07 8.96
CA ALA A 80 9.14 -5.60 9.61
C ALA A 80 10.02 -4.68 8.72
N ASP A 81 10.20 -5.03 7.44
CA ASP A 81 11.02 -4.28 6.47
C ASP A 81 10.29 -3.11 5.78
N ARG A 82 9.25 -2.58 6.42
CA ARG A 82 8.47 -1.48 5.82
C ARG A 82 9.28 -0.18 5.76
N PRO A 83 9.11 0.64 4.71
CA PRO A 83 9.81 1.90 4.57
C PRO A 83 9.19 2.96 5.49
N ILE A 84 9.60 2.94 6.78
CA ILE A 84 9.13 3.88 7.81
C ILE A 84 9.50 5.32 7.41
N GLY A 85 8.54 6.24 7.51
CA GLY A 85 8.78 7.65 7.19
C GLY A 85 8.83 7.94 5.68
N TYR A 86 8.55 6.94 4.84
CA TYR A 86 8.49 7.13 3.39
C TYR A 86 7.34 8.07 3.02
N LYS A 87 7.66 9.11 2.25
CA LYS A 87 6.69 10.11 1.79
C LYS A 87 5.96 9.61 0.55
N CYS A 88 4.65 9.63 0.66
CA CYS A 88 3.67 9.21 -0.32
C CYS A 88 2.80 10.38 -0.76
N GLY A 89 3.37 11.26 -1.58
CA GLY A 89 2.77 12.58 -1.82
C GLY A 89 2.60 13.33 -0.50
N ASP A 90 1.36 13.71 -0.16
CA ASP A 90 1.01 14.36 1.11
C ASP A 90 0.95 13.41 2.31
N TYR A 91 0.97 12.10 2.07
CA TYR A 91 0.92 11.09 3.12
C TYR A 91 2.33 10.65 3.53
N THR A 92 2.51 10.23 4.78
CA THR A 92 3.75 9.59 5.22
C THR A 92 3.41 8.22 5.76
N MET A 93 4.12 7.17 5.33
CA MET A 93 3.89 5.84 5.87
C MET A 93 4.15 5.86 7.38
N PRO A 94 3.14 5.60 8.22
CA PRO A 94 3.28 5.70 9.67
C PRO A 94 4.28 4.65 10.15
N SER A 95 5.10 4.96 11.16
CA SER A 95 5.93 3.93 11.79
C SER A 95 5.08 2.77 12.32
N LEU A 96 5.68 1.58 12.41
CA LEU A 96 5.24 0.58 13.40
C LEU A 96 5.51 1.24 14.77
N GLN A 97 4.62 2.11 15.23
CA GLN A 97 4.45 2.28 16.67
C GLN A 97 3.92 0.94 17.14
N LEU A 98 4.85 0.06 17.52
CA LEU A 98 4.64 -1.05 18.44
C LEU A 98 3.94 -0.40 19.64
N LYS A 99 2.64 -0.65 19.78
CA LYS A 99 2.01 -0.48 21.07
C LYS A 99 2.37 -1.74 21.83
N ASP A 100 3.30 -1.63 22.77
CA ASP A 100 3.33 -2.50 23.94
C ASP A 100 1.96 -2.52 24.62
#